data_AF-A0A7S4PBN2-F1
#
_entry.id   AF-A0A7S4PBN2-F1
#
_cell.length_a   1.000
_cell.length_b   1.000
_cell.length_c   1.000
_cell.angle_alpha   90.00
_cell.angle_beta   90.00
_cell.angle_gamma   90.00
#
_symmetry.space_group_name_H-M   'P 1'
#
loop_
_entity.id
_entity.type
_entity.pdbx_description
1 polymer ?
#
loop_
_entity_poly.entity_id
_entity_poly.type
_entity_poly.pdbx_seq_one_letter_code
_entity_poly.pdbx_strand_id
1 'polypeptide(L)'
;YLNGCLSRTQAHDGLVLGLSWHPKYPLIATCGRDRQIKTWMVEDSTELLNDPRMMGLNPPCSPISDGPHLIHKIQTMSSVSRVSWRPGYDSHIVSIPNLMDKNAYLWSVTHPNVPYFVFGRHVDVVTGVQWPPSEG
;
A
#
# COMPACT_ATOMS: atom_id res chain seq x y z
N TYR A 1 -3.70 -6.45 -31.37
CA TYR A 1 -3.02 -5.26 -30.81
C TYR A 1 -3.94 -4.60 -29.80
N LEU A 2 -3.78 -4.88 -28.50
CA LEU A 2 -4.56 -4.21 -27.45
C LEU A 2 -3.83 -2.92 -27.06
N ASN A 3 -3.98 -1.89 -27.89
CA ASN A 3 -3.39 -0.57 -27.65
C ASN A 3 -4.39 0.32 -26.89
N GLY A 4 -4.73 -0.07 -25.66
CA GLY A 4 -5.68 0.67 -24.83
C GLY A 4 -5.34 0.55 -23.34
N CYS A 5 -5.70 1.59 -22.58
CA CYS A 5 -5.68 1.54 -21.12
C CYS A 5 -6.61 0.42 -20.65
N LEU A 6 -6.07 -0.57 -19.90
CA LEU A 6 -6.84 -1.74 -19.45
C LEU A 6 -7.91 -1.36 -18.42
N SER A 7 -7.58 -0.45 -17.48
CA SER A 7 -8.52 0.08 -16.51
C SER A 7 -7.99 1.40 -15.92
N ARG A 8 -8.91 2.26 -15.46
CA ARG A 8 -8.60 3.53 -14.80
C ARG A 8 -9.43 3.66 -13.53
N THR A 9 -8.76 4.01 -12.43
CA THR A 9 -9.41 4.22 -11.13
C THR A 9 -8.97 5.54 -10.51
N GLN A 10 -9.92 6.28 -9.94
CA GLN A 10 -9.60 7.44 -9.10
C GLN A 10 -9.16 6.93 -7.72
N ALA A 11 -7.86 6.73 -7.55
CA ALA A 11 -7.31 6.18 -6.32
C ALA A 11 -7.34 7.17 -5.16
N HIS A 12 -7.10 8.46 -5.39
CA HIS A 12 -6.91 9.46 -4.33
C HIS A 12 -7.66 10.76 -4.62
N ASP A 13 -8.02 11.51 -3.57
CA ASP A 13 -8.55 12.87 -3.68
C ASP A 13 -7.40 13.89 -3.72
N GLY A 14 -6.70 13.90 -4.85
CA GLY A 14 -5.50 14.70 -5.07
C GLY A 14 -4.40 13.90 -5.77
N LEU A 15 -3.17 14.43 -5.71
CA LEU A 15 -2.03 13.78 -6.36
C LEU A 15 -1.72 12.44 -5.71
N VAL A 16 -1.60 11.41 -6.56
CA VAL A 16 -0.93 10.16 -6.21
C VAL A 16 0.57 10.44 -6.27
N LEU A 17 1.26 10.23 -5.15
CA LEU A 17 2.67 10.60 -4.99
C LEU A 17 3.60 9.38 -4.98
N GLY A 18 3.05 8.20 -4.69
CA GLY A 18 3.80 6.95 -4.67
C GLY A 18 2.88 5.75 -4.89
N LEU A 19 3.48 4.70 -5.42
CA LEU A 19 2.88 3.38 -5.53
C LEU A 19 3.94 2.30 -5.33
N SER A 20 3.52 1.12 -4.92
CA SER A 20 4.38 -0.05 -4.78
C SER A 20 3.57 -1.31 -5.02
N TRP A 21 4.08 -2.18 -5.88
CA TRP A 21 3.56 -3.53 -6.04
C TRP A 21 3.95 -4.39 -4.85
N HIS A 22 3.03 -5.24 -4.42
CA HIS A 22 3.31 -6.26 -3.44
C HIS A 22 4.24 -7.32 -4.07
N PRO A 23 5.24 -7.83 -3.33
CA PRO A 23 6.24 -8.76 -3.88
C PRO A 23 5.69 -10.15 -4.24
N LYS A 24 4.64 -10.61 -3.53
CA LYS A 24 4.00 -11.93 -3.72
C LYS A 24 2.62 -11.90 -4.42
N TYR A 25 1.67 -11.09 -3.92
CA TYR A 25 0.28 -11.04 -4.40
C TYR A 25 0.03 -9.97 -5.46
N PRO A 26 -1.06 -10.05 -6.26
CA PRO A 26 -1.46 -9.03 -7.23
C PRO A 26 -2.09 -7.81 -6.54
N LEU A 27 -1.38 -7.26 -5.55
CA LEU A 27 -1.77 -6.09 -4.78
C LEU A 27 -0.90 -4.89 -5.15
N ILE A 28 -1.51 -3.72 -5.27
CA ILE A 28 -0.80 -2.43 -5.36
C ILE A 28 -1.10 -1.65 -4.09
N ALA A 29 -0.09 -1.05 -3.46
CA ALA A 29 -0.28 0.05 -2.52
C ALA A 29 -0.12 1.39 -3.25
N THR A 30 -0.99 2.34 -3.00
CA THR A 30 -0.91 3.73 -3.50
C THR A 30 -0.97 4.70 -2.33
N CYS A 31 -0.29 5.84 -2.45
CA CYS A 31 -0.33 6.89 -1.44
C CYS A 31 -0.40 8.29 -2.06
N GLY A 32 -0.94 9.26 -1.32
CA GLY A 32 -1.19 10.58 -1.90
C GLY A 32 -1.32 11.74 -0.92
N ARG A 33 -1.68 12.89 -1.50
CA ARG A 33 -1.84 14.17 -0.77
C ARG A 33 -3.07 14.19 0.14
N ASP A 34 -4.03 13.32 -0.12
CA ASP A 34 -5.24 13.11 0.70
C ASP A 34 -4.97 12.40 2.04
N ARG A 35 -3.68 12.17 2.37
CA ARG A 35 -3.25 11.54 3.63
C ARG A 35 -3.78 10.11 3.77
N GLN A 36 -3.90 9.42 2.64
CA GLN A 36 -4.35 8.05 2.60
C GLN A 36 -3.28 7.17 1.97
N ILE A 37 -3.19 5.96 2.48
CA ILE A 37 -2.57 4.83 1.79
C ILE A 37 -3.69 3.85 1.50
N LYS A 38 -3.78 3.39 0.26
CA LYS A 38 -4.80 2.45 -0.18
C LYS A 38 -4.12 1.23 -0.79
N THR A 39 -4.67 0.05 -0.53
CA THR A 39 -4.20 -1.16 -1.21
C THR A 39 -5.31 -1.71 -2.09
N TRP A 40 -4.93 -2.16 -3.28
CA TRP A 40 -5.86 -2.56 -4.32
C TRP A 40 -5.52 -3.95 -4.81
N MET A 41 -6.52 -4.82 -4.96
CA MET A 41 -6.38 -6.09 -5.67
C MET A 41 -6.65 -5.85 -7.15
N VAL A 42 -5.67 -6.17 -7.99
CA VAL A 42 -5.76 -5.93 -9.43
C VAL A 42 -6.28 -7.17 -10.16
N GLU A 43 -6.02 -8.35 -9.61
CA GLU A 43 -6.42 -9.65 -10.15
C GLU A 43 -6.81 -10.59 -9.00
N ASP A 44 -7.73 -11.52 -9.27
CA ASP A 44 -8.11 -12.54 -8.31
C ASP A 44 -6.90 -13.44 -7.95
N SER A 45 -6.66 -13.65 -6.66
CA SER A 45 -5.56 -14.49 -6.16
C SER A 45 -6.06 -15.48 -5.13
N THR A 46 -6.18 -16.75 -5.54
CA THR A 46 -6.55 -17.85 -4.63
C THR A 46 -5.53 -18.01 -3.50
N GLU A 47 -4.25 -17.75 -3.75
CA GLU A 47 -3.21 -17.76 -2.71
C GLU A 47 -3.45 -16.70 -1.64
N LEU A 48 -3.76 -15.47 -2.05
CA LEU A 48 -4.08 -14.37 -1.13
C LEU A 48 -5.35 -14.69 -0.32
N LEU A 49 -6.39 -15.20 -0.99
CA LEU A 49 -7.67 -15.57 -0.38
C LEU A 49 -7.51 -16.66 0.70
N ASN A 50 -6.56 -17.57 0.51
CA ASN A 50 -6.29 -18.67 1.43
C ASN A 50 -5.23 -18.33 2.50
N ASP A 51 -4.58 -17.15 2.44
CA ASP A 51 -3.53 -16.79 3.41
C ASP A 51 -4.17 -16.32 4.74
N PRO A 52 -4.00 -17.07 5.85
CA PRO A 52 -4.58 -16.69 7.15
C PRO A 52 -4.02 -15.37 7.69
N ARG A 53 -2.83 -14.95 7.25
CA ARG A 53 -2.19 -13.68 7.66
C ARG A 53 -2.82 -12.48 6.96
N MET A 54 -3.53 -12.76 5.87
CA MET A 54 -4.33 -11.82 5.10
C MET A 54 -5.82 -12.06 5.34
N MET A 55 -6.23 -12.82 6.37
CA MET A 55 -7.65 -12.98 6.69
C MET A 55 -8.27 -11.66 7.17
N GLY A 56 -9.49 -11.37 6.69
CA GLY A 56 -10.21 -10.12 6.93
C GLY A 56 -10.53 -9.33 5.66
N LEU A 57 -10.03 -9.76 4.50
CA LEU A 57 -10.20 -9.03 3.24
C LEU A 57 -11.58 -9.13 2.63
N ASN A 58 -12.40 -10.14 3.02
CA ASN A 58 -13.71 -10.49 2.44
C ASN A 58 -13.95 -9.78 1.10
N PRO A 59 -13.14 -10.08 0.07
CA PRO A 59 -13.36 -9.42 -1.19
C PRO A 59 -14.77 -9.84 -1.62
N PRO A 60 -15.61 -8.91 -2.07
CA PRO A 60 -16.89 -9.30 -2.64
C PRO A 60 -16.57 -10.34 -3.71
N CYS A 61 -17.05 -11.57 -3.52
CA CYS A 61 -17.04 -12.62 -4.53
C CYS A 61 -17.81 -12.09 -5.74
N SER A 62 -17.12 -11.34 -6.59
CA SER A 62 -17.63 -10.93 -7.88
C SER A 62 -16.47 -11.11 -8.83
N PRO A 63 -16.32 -12.34 -9.39
CA PRO A 63 -15.43 -12.52 -10.51
C PRO A 63 -15.91 -11.55 -11.58
N ILE A 64 -15.02 -10.67 -12.03
CA ILE A 64 -15.26 -9.63 -13.04
C ILE A 64 -15.92 -8.37 -12.46
N SER A 65 -15.10 -7.46 -11.94
CA SER A 65 -15.42 -6.03 -12.00
C SER A 65 -14.33 -5.34 -12.82
N ASP A 66 -14.68 -4.35 -13.63
CA ASP A 66 -13.84 -3.66 -14.62
C ASP A 66 -12.64 -2.84 -14.05
N GLY A 67 -11.99 -3.29 -12.98
CA GLY A 67 -10.79 -2.66 -12.45
C GLY A 67 -10.37 -3.11 -11.05
N PRO A 68 -9.30 -2.46 -10.52
CA PRO A 68 -8.75 -2.76 -9.21
C PRO A 68 -9.76 -2.57 -8.06
N HIS A 69 -9.86 -3.57 -7.18
CA HIS A 69 -10.71 -3.54 -5.98
C HIS A 69 -9.97 -2.91 -4.81
N LEU A 70 -10.58 -1.94 -4.14
CA LEU A 70 -10.03 -1.38 -2.90
C LEU A 70 -10.15 -2.41 -1.77
N ILE A 71 -9.02 -2.73 -1.14
CA ILE A 71 -8.94 -3.72 -0.06
C ILE A 71 -8.75 -3.04 1.30
N HIS A 72 -7.79 -2.13 1.40
CA HIS A 72 -7.50 -1.43 2.65
C HIS A 72 -7.38 0.06 2.43
N LYS A 73 -7.68 0.80 3.50
CA LYS A 73 -7.50 2.23 3.60
C LYS A 73 -6.85 2.56 4.95
N ILE A 74 -5.64 3.08 4.92
CA ILE A 74 -4.93 3.59 6.09
C ILE A 74 -4.99 5.12 6.06
N GLN A 75 -5.45 5.72 7.14
CA GLN A 75 -5.46 7.16 7.33
C GLN A 75 -4.15 7.59 8.00
N THR A 76 -3.44 8.54 7.38
CA THR A 76 -2.22 9.12 7.93
C THR A 76 -2.45 10.55 8.43
N MET A 77 -1.50 11.08 9.19
CA MET A 77 -1.57 12.43 9.77
C MET A 77 -1.26 13.53 8.74
N SER A 78 -0.46 13.19 7.71
CA SER A 78 -0.02 14.11 6.67
C SER A 78 -0.03 13.44 5.29
N SER A 79 0.23 14.24 4.25
CA SER A 79 0.48 13.77 2.89
C SER A 79 1.60 12.71 2.90
N VAL A 80 1.47 11.69 2.06
CA VAL A 80 2.42 10.57 1.98
C VAL A 80 3.12 10.61 0.62
N SER A 81 4.44 10.79 0.63
CA SER A 81 5.27 10.96 -0.56
C SER A 81 5.77 9.64 -1.15
N ARG A 82 5.94 8.61 -0.32
CA ARG A 82 6.37 7.26 -0.72
C ARG A 82 5.62 6.20 0.08
N VAL A 83 5.36 5.08 -0.58
CA VAL A 83 4.91 3.84 0.04
C VAL A 83 5.71 2.69 -0.54
N SER A 84 6.06 1.70 0.29
CA SER A 84 6.80 0.52 -0.16
C SER A 84 6.40 -0.71 0.65
N TRP A 85 6.00 -1.79 -0.05
CA TRP A 85 5.79 -3.09 0.56
C TRP A 85 7.10 -3.67 1.08
N ARG A 86 7.06 -4.26 2.27
CA ARG A 86 8.20 -4.96 2.87
C ARG A 86 8.34 -6.36 2.26
N PRO A 87 9.45 -6.68 1.57
CA PRO A 87 9.71 -8.03 1.08
C PRO A 87 9.71 -9.06 2.23
N GLY A 88 9.17 -10.26 1.96
CA GLY A 88 9.07 -11.34 2.94
C GLY A 88 7.94 -11.19 3.97
N TYR A 89 7.16 -10.10 3.93
CA TYR A 89 6.01 -9.88 4.80
C TYR A 89 4.78 -9.54 3.97
N ASP A 90 3.66 -10.21 4.25
CA ASP A 90 2.46 -10.14 3.42
C ASP A 90 1.58 -8.91 3.69
N SER A 91 1.67 -8.36 4.91
CA SER A 91 0.81 -7.26 5.34
C SER A 91 1.57 -5.98 5.67
N HIS A 92 2.90 -5.95 5.50
CA HIS A 92 3.72 -4.83 5.96
C HIS A 92 4.06 -3.83 4.86
N ILE A 93 3.85 -2.55 5.15
CA ILE A 93 4.24 -1.44 4.29
C ILE A 93 4.93 -0.35 5.08
N VAL A 94 5.92 0.31 4.48
CA VAL A 94 6.45 1.57 5.00
C VAL A 94 5.86 2.74 4.23
N SER A 95 5.50 3.79 4.95
CA SER A 95 5.11 5.07 4.40
C SER A 95 6.07 6.16 4.84
N ILE A 96 6.37 7.07 3.91
CA ILE A 96 7.12 8.28 4.18
C ILE A 96 6.20 9.49 3.99
N PRO A 97 6.00 10.32 5.01
CA PRO A 97 5.22 11.54 4.92
C PRO A 97 5.95 12.62 4.11
N ASN A 98 5.23 13.68 3.76
CA ASN A 98 5.79 14.82 3.06
C ASN A 98 5.93 16.04 3.99
N LEU A 99 7.09 16.72 3.91
CA LEU A 99 7.45 18.07 4.41
C LEU A 99 7.26 18.40 5.90
N MET A 100 6.25 17.87 6.58
CA MET A 100 5.88 18.28 7.93
C MET A 100 6.25 17.25 8.99
N ASP A 101 6.29 15.99 8.61
CA ASP A 101 6.62 14.88 9.49
C ASP A 101 7.95 14.28 9.06
N LYS A 102 8.82 14.05 10.05
CA LYS A 102 10.19 13.54 9.88
C LYS A 102 10.27 12.04 10.16
N ASN A 103 9.16 11.43 10.53
CA ASN A 103 9.13 10.02 10.87
C ASN A 103 8.80 9.18 9.63
N ALA A 104 9.36 7.97 9.55
CA ALA A 104 8.79 6.94 8.67
C ALA A 104 7.91 5.99 9.51
N TYR A 105 6.86 5.45 8.90
CA TYR A 105 5.89 4.60 9.59
C TYR A 105 5.82 3.23 8.93
N LEU A 106 5.98 2.18 9.72
CA LEU A 106 5.71 0.80 9.31
C LEU A 106 4.29 0.46 9.74
N TRP A 107 3.46 0.02 8.80
CA TRP A 107 2.07 -0.34 9.02
C TRP A 107 1.87 -1.82 8.76
N SER A 108 0.91 -2.41 9.47
CA SER A 108 0.25 -3.63 9.03
C SER A 108 -1.07 -3.24 8.36
N VAL A 109 -1.25 -3.59 7.09
CA VAL A 109 -2.45 -3.21 6.32
C VAL A 109 -3.73 -3.84 6.89
N THR A 110 -3.60 -4.97 7.58
CA THR A 110 -4.72 -5.64 8.28
C THR A 110 -5.09 -4.95 9.60
N HIS A 111 -4.23 -4.08 10.13
CA HIS A 111 -4.45 -3.31 11.35
C HIS A 111 -4.16 -1.81 11.10
N PRO A 112 -4.99 -1.13 10.29
CA PRO A 112 -4.66 0.18 9.71
C PRO A 112 -4.69 1.35 10.71
N ASN A 113 -5.26 1.16 11.90
CA ASN A 113 -5.53 2.27 12.83
C ASN A 113 -4.29 2.73 13.60
N VAL A 114 -3.28 1.88 13.75
CA VAL A 114 -2.07 2.20 14.53
C VAL A 114 -0.85 1.70 13.75
N PRO A 115 0.21 2.52 13.59
CA PRO A 115 1.44 2.06 12.97
C PRO A 115 2.08 0.97 13.84
N TYR A 116 2.58 -0.08 13.19
CA TYR A 116 3.33 -1.15 13.85
C TYR A 116 4.65 -0.65 14.42
N PHE A 117 5.32 0.28 13.73
CA PHE A 117 6.55 0.91 14.20
C PHE A 117 6.70 2.33 13.64
N VAL A 118 7.38 3.20 14.39
CA VAL A 118 7.69 4.58 13.99
C VAL A 118 9.20 4.81 14.03
N PHE A 119 9.78 5.12 12.87
CA PHE A 119 11.19 5.49 12.73
C PHE A 119 11.34 7.00 12.94
N GLY A 120 11.38 7.45 14.19
CA GLY A 120 11.30 8.88 14.54
C GLY A 120 12.60 9.57 14.95
N ARG A 121 13.76 9.01 14.59
CA ARG A 121 15.06 9.60 14.97
C ARG A 121 15.62 10.59 13.95
N HIS A 122 14.95 10.80 12.82
CA HIS A 122 15.43 11.69 11.79
C HIS A 122 15.29 13.16 12.22
N VAL A 123 16.36 13.92 12.01
CA VAL A 123 16.39 15.36 12.30
C VAL A 123 15.74 16.21 11.21
N ASP A 124 15.50 15.60 10.04
CA ASP A 124 14.92 16.23 8.86
C ASP A 124 14.03 15.25 8.07
N VAL A 125 13.40 15.74 7.00
CA VAL A 125 12.46 15.02 6.15
C VAL A 125 13.10 13.74 5.61
N VAL A 126 12.40 12.62 5.78
CA VAL A 126 12.77 11.34 5.15
C VAL A 126 12.41 11.41 3.67
N THR A 127 13.35 11.07 2.79
CA THR A 127 13.18 11.21 1.33
C THR A 127 13.08 9.88 0.60
N GLY A 128 13.49 8.78 1.25
CA GLY A 128 13.55 7.47 0.63
C GLY A 128 13.51 6.33 1.64
N VAL A 129 13.16 5.15 1.14
CA VAL A 129 13.18 3.86 1.84
C VAL A 129 13.71 2.81 0.89
N GLN A 130 14.52 1.90 1.40
CA GLN A 130 14.96 0.73 0.69
C GLN A 130 14.92 -0.46 1.64
N TRP A 131 14.44 -1.59 1.15
CA TRP A 131 14.48 -2.84 1.88
C TRP A 131 15.77 -3.59 1.56
N PRO A 132 16.35 -4.33 2.52
CA PRO A 132 17.37 -5.30 2.18
C PRO A 132 16.79 -6.32 1.17
N PRO A 133 17.62 -6.93 0.33
CA PRO A 133 17.17 -8.02 -0.52
C PRO A 133 16.48 -9.08 0.36
N SER A 134 15.34 -9.61 -0.10
CA SER A 134 14.74 -10.77 0.54
C SER A 134 15.74 -11.91 0.43
N GLU A 135 16.24 -12.43 1.56
CA GLU A 135 16.99 -13.68 1.53
C GLU A 135 16.07 -14.76 0.95
N GLY A 136 16.57 -15.44 -0.08
CA GLY A 136 15.82 -16.42 -0.87
C GLY A 136 15.63 -17.75 -0.17
#